data_AF-A0A925RIW2-F1
#
_entry.id   AF-A0A925RIW2-F1
#
_cell.length_a   1.000
_cell.length_b   1.000
_cell.length_c   1.000
_cell.angle_alpha   90.00
_cell.angle_beta   90.00
_cell.angle_gamma   90.00
#
_symmetry.space_group_name_H-M   'P 1'
#
loop_
_entity.id
_entity.type
_entity.pdbx_description
1 polymer ?
#
loop_
_entity_poly.entity_id
_entity_poly.type
_entity_poly.pdbx_seq_one_letter_code
_entity_poly.pdbx_strand_id
1 'polypeptide(L)' 'EPDDLRLVAPQGSIALQGVSLTVLDVTPGSFRVSIVPHTWEATTLRDREPGDGIHVEFDLIARYVARLVGTTPADGGETP' A
#
# COMPACT_ATOMS: atom_id res chain seq x y z
N GLU A 1 4.11 -1.92 8.58
CA GLU A 1 5.13 -2.88 9.06
C GLU A 1 5.33 -4.01 8.05
N PRO A 2 6.45 -4.76 8.07
CA PRO A 2 6.70 -5.86 7.11
C PRO A 2 5.57 -6.92 7.07
N ASP A 3 4.81 -7.04 8.15
CA ASP A 3 3.65 -7.91 8.30
C ASP A 3 2.42 -7.47 7.47
N ASP A 4 2.36 -6.22 7.02
CA ASP A 4 1.21 -5.68 6.29
C ASP A 4 1.27 -5.94 4.77
N LEU A 5 2.45 -6.28 4.24
CA LEU A 5 2.60 -6.62 2.81
C LEU A 5 1.77 -7.85 2.40
N ARG A 6 1.33 -8.64 3.38
CA ARG A 6 0.37 -9.74 3.21
C ARG A 6 -1.00 -9.30 2.67
N LEU A 7 -1.33 -8.03 2.86
CA LEU A 7 -2.56 -7.42 2.36
C LEU A 7 -2.43 -6.91 0.92
N VAL A 8 -1.22 -6.96 0.35
CA VAL A 8 -0.93 -6.48 -1.00
C VAL A 8 -1.00 -7.65 -1.97
N ALA A 9 -1.89 -7.56 -2.96
CA ALA A 9 -2.03 -8.55 -4.02
C ALA A 9 -1.66 -7.93 -5.38
N PRO A 10 -0.99 -8.69 -6.28
CA PRO A 10 -0.85 -8.27 -7.68
C PRO A 10 -2.22 -7.97 -8.29
N GLN A 11 -2.29 -6.89 -9.08
CA GLN A 11 -3.53 -6.34 -9.65
C GLN A 11 -4.55 -5.83 -8.60
N GLY A 12 -4.19 -5.84 -7.32
CA GLY A 12 -4.96 -5.23 -6.24
C GLY A 12 -4.80 -3.71 -6.19
N SER A 13 -5.54 -3.10 -5.27
CA SER A 13 -5.48 -1.66 -5.01
C SER A 13 -4.60 -1.35 -3.80
N ILE A 14 -3.93 -0.20 -3.83
CA ILE A 14 -3.18 0.35 -2.70
C ILE A 14 -3.21 1.88 -2.79
N ALA A 15 -3.30 2.57 -1.65
CA ALA A 15 -3.17 4.03 -1.64
C ALA A 15 -1.80 4.45 -1.12
N LEU A 16 -1.13 5.32 -1.88
CA LEU A 16 0.14 5.95 -1.49
C LEU A 16 -0.08 7.45 -1.39
N GLN A 17 0.11 8.05 -0.21
CA GLN A 17 -0.22 9.46 0.04
C GLN A 17 -1.66 9.82 -0.37
N GLY A 18 -2.62 8.92 -0.10
CA GLY A 18 -4.02 9.07 -0.50
C GLY A 18 -4.30 8.88 -2.01
N VAL A 19 -3.29 8.58 -2.83
CA VAL A 19 -3.44 8.32 -4.27
C VAL A 19 -3.69 6.83 -4.49
N SER A 20 -4.85 6.49 -5.05
CA SER A 20 -5.19 5.10 -5.41
C SER A 20 -4.39 4.64 -6.63
N LEU A 21 -3.68 3.52 -6.47
CA LEU A 21 -2.80 2.94 -7.48
C LEU A 21 -3.03 1.43 -7.60
N THR A 22 -2.70 0.89 -8.77
CA THR A 22 -2.76 -0.55 -9.03
C THR A 22 -1.38 -1.18 -8.80
N VAL A 23 -1.36 -2.26 -8.03
CA VAL A 23 -0.16 -3.07 -7.80
C VAL A 23 0.15 -3.89 -9.05
N LEU A 24 1.37 -3.74 -9.57
CA LEU A 24 1.87 -4.52 -10.71
C LEU A 24 2.42 -5.88 -10.28
N ASP A 25 3.24 -5.88 -9.22
CA ASP A 25 3.96 -7.07 -8.75
C ASP A 25 4.32 -6.93 -7.27
N VAL A 26 4.51 -8.06 -6.59
CA VAL A 26 4.85 -8.14 -5.17
C VAL A 26 6.05 -9.07 -4.99
N THR A 27 7.09 -8.59 -4.32
CA THR A 27 8.27 -9.37 -3.95
C THR A 27 8.37 -9.51 -2.43
N PRO A 28 9.25 -10.40 -1.91
CA PRO A 28 9.56 -10.40 -0.49
C PRO A 28 10.08 -9.02 -0.06
N GLY A 29 9.29 -8.31 0.75
CA GLY A 29 9.65 -7.00 1.30
C GLY A 29 9.37 -5.78 0.42
N SER A 30 8.79 -5.94 -0.79
CA SER A 30 8.45 -4.78 -1.63
C SER A 30 7.30 -5.04 -2.59
N PHE A 31 6.75 -3.98 -3.18
CA PHE A 31 5.76 -4.07 -4.25
C PHE A 31 6.04 -2.98 -5.28
N ARG A 32 5.51 -3.17 -6.49
CA ARG A 32 5.60 -2.20 -7.57
C ARG A 32 4.21 -1.72 -7.95
N VAL A 33 4.08 -0.43 -8.26
CA VAL A 33 2.84 0.18 -8.73
C VAL A 33 3.04 0.79 -10.11
N SER A 34 1.95 0.92 -10.86
CA SER A 34 1.96 1.69 -12.11
C SER A 34 1.43 3.10 -11.83
N ILE A 35 2.15 4.12 -12.30
CA ILE A 35 1.70 5.51 -12.25
C ILE A 35 1.61 6.03 -13.68
N VAL A 36 0.41 6.45 -14.08
CA VAL A 36 0.18 7.06 -15.40
C VAL A 36 0.63 8.53 -15.39
N PRO A 37 0.97 9.12 -16.56
CA PRO A 37 1.50 10.49 -16.61
C PRO A 37 0.64 11.53 -15.91
N HIS A 38 -0.68 11.47 -16.08
CA HIS A 38 -1.59 12.40 -15.41
C HIS A 38 -1.50 12.33 -13.89
N THR A 39 -1.45 11.12 -13.30
CA THR A 39 -1.30 10.93 -11.85
C THR A 39 0.07 11.41 -11.38
N TRP A 40 1.13 11.16 -12.15
CA TRP A 40 2.47 11.64 -11.85
C TRP A 40 2.52 13.17 -11.81
N GLU A 41 1.89 13.84 -12.77
CA GLU A 41 1.88 15.30 -12.87
C GLU A 41 0.93 15.99 -11.88
N ALA A 42 -0.18 15.34 -11.51
CA ALA A 42 -1.23 15.92 -10.68
C ALA A 42 -1.09 15.64 -9.18
N THR A 43 -0.08 14.87 -8.74
CA THR A 43 0.09 14.48 -7.34
C THR A 43 1.49 14.81 -6.81
N THR A 44 1.65 14.79 -5.48
CA THR A 44 2.93 15.03 -4.80
C THR A 44 3.91 13.85 -4.90
N LEU A 45 3.51 12.77 -5.59
CA LEU A 45 4.36 11.59 -5.80
C LEU A 45 5.59 11.92 -6.65
N ARG A 46 5.50 12.90 -7.55
CA ARG A 46 6.64 13.34 -8.38
C ARG A 46 7.74 14.05 -7.59
N ASP A 47 7.39 14.58 -6.42
CA ASP A 47 8.30 15.32 -5.56
C ASP A 47 9.01 14.40 -4.54
N ARG A 48 8.75 13.08 -4.61
CA ARG A 48 9.35 12.07 -3.73
C ARG A 48 10.63 11.52 -4.30
N GLU A 49 11.60 11.28 -3.43
CA GLU A 49 12.88 10.66 -3.77
C GLU A 49 13.01 9.26 -3.17
N PRO A 50 13.86 8.38 -3.75
CA PRO A 50 14.17 7.10 -3.14
C PRO A 50 14.70 7.26 -1.71
N GLY A 51 14.03 6.61 -0.75
CA GLY A 51 14.33 6.74 0.68
C GLY A 51 13.32 7.58 1.46
N ASP A 52 12.46 8.35 0.77
CA ASP A 52 11.38 9.07 1.42
C ASP A 52 10.37 8.12 2.05
N GLY A 53 10.03 8.40 3.31
CA GLY A 53 8.87 7.79 3.95
C GLY A 53 7.59 8.29 3.28
N ILE A 54 6.69 7.36 2.97
CA ILE A 54 5.36 7.69 2.43
C ILE A 54 4.25 7.06 3.27
N HIS A 55 3.11 7.72 3.34
CA HIS A 55 1.91 7.14 3.93
C HIS A 55 1.37 6.06 3.00
N VAL A 56 1.09 4.88 3.55
CA VAL A 56 0.59 3.72 2.83
C VAL A 56 -0.72 3.26 3.47
N GLU A 57 -1.77 3.13 2.67
CA GLU A 57 -3.05 2.59 3.10
C GLU A 57 -3.35 1.32 2.32
N PHE A 58 -3.57 0.23 3.05
CA PHE A 58 -3.92 -1.05 2.46
C PHE A 58 -5.41 -1.14 2.14
N ASP A 59 -5.72 -1.94 1.12
CA ASP A 59 -7.08 -2.22 0.70
C ASP A 59 -7.95 -2.67 1.87
N LEU A 60 -9.10 -2.01 2.02
CA LEU A 60 -10.03 -2.25 3.10
C LEU A 60 -10.61 -3.68 3.04
N ILE A 61 -10.90 -4.18 1.84
CA ILE A 61 -11.41 -5.54 1.63
C ILE A 61 -10.33 -6.55 2.02
N ALA A 62 -9.06 -6.31 1.67
CA ALA A 62 -7.97 -7.18 2.08
C ALA A 62 -7.87 -7.27 3.62
N ARG A 63 -8.02 -6.15 4.35
CA ARG A 63 -8.07 -6.15 5.82
C ARG A 63 -9.25 -6.95 6.37
N TYR A 64 -10.45 -6.75 5.83
CA TYR A 64 -11.62 -7.52 6.27
C TYR A 64 -11.49 -9.01 5.97
N VAL A 65 -10.97 -9.38 4.79
CA VAL A 65 -10.72 -10.78 4.43
C VAL A 65 -9.69 -11.39 5.37
N ALA A 66 -8.56 -10.72 5.61
CA ALA A 66 -7.54 -11.17 6.56
C ALA A 66 -8.14 -11.39 7.96
N ARG A 67 -9.02 -10.49 8.43
CA ARG A 67 -9.74 -10.66 9.69
C ARG A 67 -10.68 -11.86 9.70
N LEU A 68 -11.41 -12.09 8.61
CA LEU A 68 -12.33 -13.23 8.49
C LEU A 68 -11.59 -14.58 8.47
N VAL A 69 -10.41 -14.63 7.84
CA VAL A 69 -9.60 -15.85 7.76
C VAL A 69 -8.62 -16.01 8.94
N GLY A 70 -8.63 -15.09 9.90
CA GLY A 70 -7.80 -15.16 11.12
C GLY A 70 -6.32 -14.85 10.88
N THR A 71 -6.00 -14.05 9.87
CA THR A 71 -4.63 -13.65 9.50
C THR A 71 -4.39 -12.14 9.60
N THR A 72 -5.17 -11.42 10.42
CA THR A 72 -4.99 -9.97 10.62
C THR A 72 -3.56 -9.67 11.07
N PRO A 73 -2.85 -8.72 10.42
CA PRO A 73 -1.64 -8.14 10.99
C PRO A 73 -1.97 -7.51 12.36
N ALA A 74 -1.00 -7.41 13.26
CA ALA A 74 -1.21 -6.68 14.51
C ALA A 74 -1.59 -5.24 14.16
N ASP A 75 -2.75 -4.76 14.65
CA ASP A 75 -3.09 -3.34 14.54
C ASP A 75 -1.99 -2.56 15.28
N GLY A 76 -1.14 -1.85 14.53
CA GLY A 76 -0.15 -0.89 15.02
C GLY A 76 -0.82 0.35 15.61
N GLY A 77 -1.90 0.16 16.36
CA GLY A 77 -2.59 1.19 17.11
C GLY A 77 -1.61 1.85 18.06
N GLU A 78 -1.41 3.14 17.84
CA GLU A 78 -0.75 4.07 18.74
C GLU A 78 -1.09 3.70 20.19
N THR A 79 -0.07 3.31 20.96
CA THR A 79 -0.20 3.21 22.41
C THR A 79 -0.55 4.61 22.91
N PRO A 80 -1.56 4.78 23.78
CA PRO A 80 -1.92 6.10 24.31
C PRO A 80 -0.77 6.76 25.08
#